data_AF-A0A354B7X9-F1
#
_entry.id   AF-A0A354B7X9-F1
#
_cell.length_a   1.000
_cell.length_b   1.000
_cell.length_c   1.000
_cell.angle_alpha   90.00
_cell.angle_beta   90.00
_cell.angle_gamma   90.00
#
_symmetry.space_group_name_H-M   'P 1'
#
loop_
_entity.id
_entity.type
_entity.pdbx_description
1 polymer ?
#
loop_
_entity_poly.entity_id
_entity_poly.type
_entity_poly.pdbx_seq_one_letter_code
_entity_poly.pdbx_strand_id
1 'polypeptide(L)'
;MESLVESICASHGIAEPILYVVESSAIDAAVVGKPDDTHLIVTRGVLTKLERLEIEAVIARQMTLFGNGVSAATTLASPALGPVAAGLRKRLLNDRRLVRADFDAVGVTRYPPALASAFEKAIESARISHNARTDHLWMIGSGIDSVQPEMRERVDALREL
;
A
#
# COMPACT_ATOMS: atom_id res chain seq x y z
N MET A 1 -11.73 -7.57 -10.17
CA MET A 1 -10.88 -6.38 -10.03
C MET A 1 -11.64 -5.07 -10.21
N GLU A 2 -12.20 -4.73 -11.38
CA GLU A 2 -12.87 -3.41 -11.60
C GLU A 2 -13.95 -3.11 -10.55
N SER A 3 -14.89 -4.02 -10.29
CA SER A 3 -15.95 -3.82 -9.29
C SER A 3 -15.45 -3.69 -7.84
N LEU A 4 -14.27 -4.22 -7.52
CA LEU A 4 -13.65 -4.10 -6.20
C LEU A 4 -13.10 -2.69 -6.00
N VAL A 5 -12.33 -2.20 -6.98
CA VAL A 5 -11.76 -0.85 -6.97
C VAL A 5 -12.87 0.19 -6.96
N GLU A 6 -13.88 0.03 -7.82
CA GLU A 6 -15.05 0.91 -7.88
C GLU A 6 -15.78 0.97 -6.53
N SER A 7 -16.00 -0.17 -5.87
CA SER A 7 -16.64 -0.21 -4.56
C SER A 7 -15.84 0.53 -3.47
N ILE A 8 -14.52 0.36 -3.44
CA ILE A 8 -13.65 1.07 -2.47
C ILE A 8 -13.62 2.57 -2.81
N CYS A 9 -13.57 2.90 -4.10
CA CYS A 9 -13.59 4.28 -4.57
C CYS A 9 -14.86 5.01 -4.13
N ALA A 10 -16.01 4.38 -4.36
CA ALA A 10 -17.30 4.91 -3.95
C ALA A 10 -17.43 5.05 -2.42
N SER A 11 -16.96 4.08 -1.63
CA SER A 11 -17.10 4.12 -0.17
C SER A 11 -16.21 5.15 0.51
N HIS A 12 -15.05 5.48 -0.09
CA HIS A 12 -14.10 6.45 0.45
C HIS A 12 -14.14 7.83 -0.24
N GLY A 13 -14.99 8.01 -1.26
CA GLY A 13 -15.08 9.26 -2.00
C GLY A 13 -13.79 9.60 -2.74
N ILE A 14 -13.10 8.58 -3.27
CA ILE A 14 -11.88 8.71 -4.06
C ILE A 14 -12.19 8.39 -5.52
N ALA A 15 -11.55 9.13 -6.44
CA ALA A 15 -11.66 8.91 -7.86
C ALA A 15 -11.08 7.53 -8.24
N GLU A 16 -11.53 7.01 -9.38
CA GLU A 16 -10.94 5.81 -9.94
C GLU A 16 -9.45 6.08 -10.29
N PRO A 17 -8.52 5.22 -9.85
CA PRO A 17 -7.10 5.50 -9.98
C PRO A 17 -6.61 5.27 -11.41
N ILE A 18 -5.73 6.16 -11.88
CA ILE A 18 -4.95 5.89 -13.09
C ILE A 18 -3.88 4.83 -12.76
N LEU A 19 -3.90 3.71 -13.48
CA LEU A 19 -2.96 2.60 -13.28
C LEU A 19 -1.64 2.82 -14.03
N TYR A 20 -0.53 2.72 -13.31
CA TYR A 20 0.83 2.69 -13.84
C TYR A 20 1.51 1.36 -13.53
N VAL A 21 2.23 0.84 -14.51
CA VAL A 21 3.07 -0.35 -14.35
C VAL A 21 4.53 0.04 -14.43
N VAL A 22 5.29 -0.29 -13.38
CA VAL A 22 6.74 -0.11 -13.32
C VAL A 22 7.43 -1.41 -13.73
N GLU A 23 8.36 -1.33 -14.69
CA GLU A 23 9.16 -2.47 -15.13
C GLU A 23 10.21 -2.87 -14.08
N SER A 24 9.76 -3.62 -13.08
CA SER A 24 10.59 -4.20 -12.03
C SER A 24 10.06 -5.59 -11.67
N SER A 25 10.96 -6.54 -11.44
CA SER A 25 10.62 -7.89 -11.00
C SER A 25 10.26 -7.97 -9.52
N ALA A 26 10.43 -6.89 -8.76
CA ALA A 26 9.96 -6.74 -7.39
C ALA A 26 8.44 -6.93 -7.30
N ILE A 27 7.91 -7.37 -6.16
CA ILE A 27 6.47 -7.38 -5.89
C ILE A 27 6.17 -6.20 -4.98
N ASP A 28 5.83 -5.06 -5.56
CA ASP A 28 5.54 -3.84 -4.81
C ASP A 28 4.39 -3.06 -5.45
N ALA A 29 3.72 -2.26 -4.63
CA ALA A 29 2.65 -1.38 -5.08
C ALA A 29 2.64 -0.13 -4.20
N ALA A 30 2.20 0.98 -4.79
CA ALA A 30 2.01 2.24 -4.10
C ALA A 30 0.77 2.93 -4.65
N VAL A 31 0.15 3.79 -3.85
CA VAL A 31 -0.90 4.67 -4.34
C VAL A 31 -0.62 6.09 -3.87
N VAL A 32 -0.75 7.03 -4.78
CA VAL A 32 -0.36 8.42 -4.57
C VAL A 32 -1.37 9.36 -5.19
N GLY A 33 -1.41 10.58 -4.66
CA GLY A 33 -2.16 11.69 -5.25
C GLY A 33 -3.09 12.32 -4.23
N LYS A 34 -4.27 12.72 -4.71
CA LYS A 34 -5.35 13.30 -3.93
C LYS A 34 -6.65 12.53 -4.22
N PRO A 35 -7.68 12.64 -3.37
CA PRO A 35 -8.95 11.95 -3.59
C PRO A 35 -9.57 12.19 -4.98
N ASP A 36 -9.32 13.34 -5.60
CA ASP A 36 -9.81 13.72 -6.93
C ASP A 36 -8.84 13.39 -8.08
N ASP A 37 -7.60 13.01 -7.78
CA ASP A 37 -6.55 12.68 -8.75
C ASP A 37 -5.64 11.59 -8.14
N THR A 38 -6.07 10.33 -8.31
CA THR A 38 -5.45 9.17 -7.68
C THR A 38 -4.66 8.37 -8.71
N HIS A 39 -3.46 7.93 -8.34
CA HIS A 39 -2.61 7.08 -9.18
C HIS A 39 -2.24 5.81 -8.42
N LEU A 40 -2.54 4.66 -9.02
CA LEU A 40 -2.14 3.34 -8.51
C LEU A 40 -0.93 2.87 -9.30
N ILE A 41 0.15 2.58 -8.60
CA ILE A 41 1.41 2.14 -9.18
C ILE A 41 1.63 0.70 -8.75
N VAL A 42 1.83 -0.20 -9.70
CA VAL A 42 2.18 -1.60 -9.44
C VAL A 42 3.44 -1.97 -10.21
N THR A 43 4.22 -2.89 -9.69
CA THR A 43 5.38 -3.43 -10.42
C THR A 43 4.97 -4.56 -11.36
N ARG A 44 5.80 -4.82 -12.38
CA ARG A 44 5.66 -5.99 -13.25
C ARG A 44 5.67 -7.31 -12.44
N GLY A 45 6.41 -7.37 -11.33
CA GLY A 45 6.43 -8.53 -10.44
C GLY A 45 5.07 -8.81 -9.79
N VAL A 46 4.28 -7.79 -9.42
CA VAL A 46 2.89 -8.00 -8.96
C VAL A 46 2.09 -8.73 -10.02
N LEU A 47 2.19 -8.32 -11.28
CA LEU A 47 1.38 -8.89 -12.37
C LEU A 47 1.83 -10.29 -12.82
N THR A 48 3.10 -10.64 -12.60
CA THR A 48 3.71 -11.87 -13.13
C THR A 48 3.99 -12.93 -12.07
N LYS A 49 4.02 -12.58 -10.78
CA LYS A 49 4.36 -13.48 -9.68
C LYS A 49 3.24 -13.68 -8.66
N LEU A 50 2.21 -12.82 -8.68
CA LEU A 50 1.05 -12.98 -7.82
C LEU A 50 -0.12 -13.60 -8.57
N GLU A 51 -0.92 -14.36 -7.85
CA GLU A 51 -2.18 -14.93 -8.31
C GLU A 51 -3.30 -13.88 -8.28
N ARG A 52 -4.41 -14.17 -8.96
CA ARG A 52 -5.53 -13.25 -9.08
C ARG A 52 -6.04 -12.73 -7.73
N LEU A 53 -6.17 -13.62 -6.73
CA LEU A 53 -6.65 -13.25 -5.39
C LEU A 53 -5.62 -12.39 -4.62
N GLU A 54 -4.34 -12.67 -4.81
CA GLU A 54 -3.24 -11.91 -4.21
C GLU A 54 -3.15 -10.50 -4.80
N ILE A 55 -3.31 -10.37 -6.12
CA ILE A 55 -3.39 -9.08 -6.80
C ILE A 55 -4.60 -8.28 -6.29
N GLU A 56 -5.77 -8.91 -6.19
CA GLU A 56 -6.97 -8.27 -5.63
C GLU A 56 -6.75 -7.80 -4.19
N ALA A 57 -6.08 -8.60 -3.36
CA ALA A 57 -5.73 -8.24 -1.99
C ALA A 57 -4.75 -7.07 -1.92
N VAL A 58 -3.70 -7.05 -2.75
CA VAL A 58 -2.72 -5.96 -2.81
C VAL A 58 -3.38 -4.65 -3.24
N ILE A 59 -4.24 -4.69 -4.27
CA ILE A 59 -4.98 -3.52 -4.76
C ILE A 59 -5.94 -3.02 -3.69
N ALA A 60 -6.74 -3.91 -3.09
CA ALA A 60 -7.65 -3.55 -2.00
C ALA A 60 -6.90 -2.86 -0.87
N ARG A 61 -5.77 -3.42 -0.45
CA ARG A 61 -4.92 -2.85 0.59
C ARG A 61 -4.44 -1.45 0.25
N GLN A 62 -3.92 -1.22 -0.97
CA GLN A 62 -3.46 0.11 -1.37
C GLN A 62 -4.61 1.13 -1.40
N MET A 63 -5.73 0.77 -2.01
CA MET A 63 -6.88 1.67 -2.13
C MET A 63 -7.52 1.98 -0.78
N THR A 64 -7.69 0.98 0.09
CA THR A 64 -8.20 1.16 1.45
C THR A 64 -7.24 1.99 2.30
N LEU A 65 -5.92 1.77 2.18
CA LEU A 65 -4.92 2.58 2.86
C LEU A 65 -5.09 4.06 2.49
N PHE A 66 -5.20 4.37 1.20
CA PHE A 66 -5.41 5.74 0.71
C PHE A 66 -6.72 6.35 1.21
N GLY A 67 -7.82 5.59 1.11
CA GLY A 67 -9.14 5.98 1.57
C GLY A 67 -9.24 6.21 3.09
N ASN A 68 -8.38 5.56 3.88
CA ASN A 68 -8.29 5.74 5.33
C ASN A 68 -7.59 7.04 5.78
N GLY A 69 -7.49 8.03 4.88
CA GLY A 69 -6.93 9.35 5.17
C GLY A 69 -5.41 9.39 5.14
N VAL A 70 -4.76 8.35 4.62
CA VAL A 70 -3.32 8.32 4.34
C VAL A 70 -2.99 9.04 3.02
N SER A 71 -3.97 9.53 2.26
CA SER A 71 -3.72 10.39 1.08
C SER A 71 -2.87 11.64 1.40
N ALA A 72 -2.95 12.18 2.63
CA ALA A 72 -2.06 13.25 3.10
C ALA A 72 -0.56 12.83 3.09
N ALA A 73 -0.28 11.53 3.15
CA ALA A 73 1.06 10.97 3.03
C ALA A 73 1.74 11.30 1.70
N THR A 74 0.98 11.41 0.60
CA THR A 74 1.54 11.84 -0.68
C THR A 74 2.08 13.26 -0.57
N THR A 75 1.34 14.16 0.09
CA THR A 75 1.79 15.53 0.33
C THR A 75 3.07 15.56 1.16
N LEU A 76 3.17 14.68 2.18
CA LEU A 76 4.35 14.58 3.04
C LEU A 76 5.60 14.02 2.33
N ALA A 77 5.44 13.33 1.20
CA ALA A 77 6.57 12.89 0.39
C ALA A 77 7.21 14.04 -0.42
N SER A 78 6.54 15.20 -0.51
CA SER A 78 7.02 16.36 -1.25
C SER A 78 8.33 16.93 -0.67
N PRO A 79 9.36 17.16 -1.50
CA PRO A 79 10.62 17.74 -1.03
C PRO A 79 10.47 19.18 -0.51
N ALA A 80 9.43 19.91 -0.94
CA ALA A 80 9.20 21.30 -0.59
C ALA A 80 8.92 21.52 0.92
N LEU A 81 8.41 20.50 1.62
CA LEU A 81 8.04 20.59 3.03
C LEU A 81 9.17 20.24 4.01
N GLY A 82 10.28 19.70 3.51
CA GLY A 82 11.52 19.52 4.26
C GLY A 82 11.32 18.86 5.65
N PRO A 83 11.91 19.41 6.73
CA PRO A 83 11.84 18.84 8.08
C PRO A 83 10.43 18.81 8.70
N VAL A 84 9.56 19.74 8.31
CA VAL A 84 8.18 19.82 8.83
C VAL A 84 7.40 18.57 8.45
N ALA A 85 7.57 18.11 7.20
CA ALA A 85 6.97 16.86 6.74
C ALA A 85 7.46 15.65 7.53
N ALA A 86 8.74 15.56 7.88
CA ALA A 86 9.27 14.43 8.64
C ALA A 86 8.65 14.31 10.05
N GLY A 87 8.48 15.43 10.74
CA GLY A 87 7.83 15.47 12.05
C GLY A 87 6.34 15.14 11.99
N LEU A 88 5.64 15.64 10.96
CA LEU A 88 4.22 15.36 10.75
C LEU A 88 3.98 13.93 10.28
N ARG A 89 4.91 13.35 9.50
CA ARG A 89 4.85 11.98 9.00
C ARG A 89 4.72 10.98 10.12
N LYS A 90 5.58 11.02 11.15
CA LYS A 90 5.49 10.08 12.28
C LYS A 90 4.20 10.20 13.11
N ARG A 91 3.54 11.37 13.06
CA ARG A 91 2.27 11.60 13.77
C ARG A 91 1.07 11.15 12.94
N LEU A 92 1.09 11.43 11.65
CA LEU A 92 -0.01 11.15 10.73
C LEU A 92 0.04 9.72 10.18
N LEU A 93 1.25 9.19 9.97
CA LEU A 93 1.53 7.84 9.52
C LEU A 93 2.22 7.10 10.65
N ASN A 94 1.59 6.01 11.08
CA ASN A 94 2.14 5.11 12.08
C ASN A 94 1.74 3.68 11.73
N ASP A 95 2.47 2.73 12.29
CA ASP A 95 2.30 1.30 12.06
C ASP A 95 0.85 0.86 12.25
N ARG A 96 0.16 1.42 13.26
CA ARG A 96 -1.24 1.08 13.57
C ARG A 96 -2.19 1.40 12.41
N ARG A 97 -1.98 2.50 11.68
CA ARG A 97 -2.81 2.86 10.51
C ARG A 97 -2.57 1.90 9.34
N LEU A 98 -1.33 1.48 9.14
CA LEU A 98 -0.98 0.52 8.08
C LEU A 98 -1.52 -0.87 8.38
N VAL A 99 -1.37 -1.35 9.62
CA VAL A 99 -1.95 -2.60 10.09
C VAL A 99 -3.48 -2.56 9.99
N ARG A 100 -4.12 -1.45 10.39
CA ARG A 100 -5.57 -1.27 10.21
C ARG A 100 -5.99 -1.37 8.74
N ALA A 101 -5.23 -0.78 7.83
CA ALA A 101 -5.53 -0.88 6.40
C ALA A 101 -5.44 -2.31 5.88
N ASP A 102 -4.54 -3.14 6.43
CA ASP A 102 -4.48 -4.57 6.09
C ASP A 102 -5.78 -5.29 6.51
N PHE A 103 -6.24 -5.08 7.76
CA PHE A 103 -7.50 -5.64 8.25
C PHE A 103 -8.73 -5.13 7.49
N ASP A 104 -8.82 -3.83 7.25
CA ASP A 104 -9.94 -3.24 6.51
C ASP A 104 -9.99 -3.79 5.08
N ALA A 105 -8.83 -3.95 4.41
CA ALA A 105 -8.76 -4.52 3.07
C ALA A 105 -9.14 -6.00 3.02
N VAL A 106 -8.74 -6.78 4.02
CA VAL A 106 -9.19 -8.16 4.20
C VAL A 106 -10.70 -8.23 4.44
N GLY A 107 -11.28 -7.26 5.13
CA GLY A 107 -12.74 -7.14 5.27
C GLY A 107 -13.45 -6.96 3.92
N VAL A 108 -12.83 -6.25 2.97
CA VAL A 108 -13.37 -6.07 1.62
C VAL A 108 -13.22 -7.33 0.77
N THR A 109 -12.04 -7.95 0.76
CA THR A 109 -11.79 -9.17 -0.04
C THR A 109 -12.39 -10.43 0.59
N ARG A 110 -12.64 -10.40 1.90
CA ARG A 110 -13.07 -11.52 2.75
C ARG A 110 -12.15 -12.73 2.69
N TYR A 111 -10.86 -12.50 2.41
CA TYR A 111 -9.89 -13.58 2.25
C TYR A 111 -8.48 -13.18 2.75
N PRO A 112 -8.23 -13.27 4.08
CA PRO A 112 -6.94 -12.97 4.69
C PRO A 112 -5.73 -13.70 4.08
N PRO A 113 -5.82 -15.01 3.75
CA PRO A 113 -4.68 -15.77 3.24
C PRO A 113 -4.05 -15.19 1.96
N ALA A 114 -4.84 -14.54 1.09
CA ALA A 114 -4.30 -13.92 -0.13
C ALA A 114 -3.38 -12.74 0.18
N LEU A 115 -3.72 -11.89 1.16
CA LEU A 115 -2.86 -10.77 1.52
C LEU A 115 -1.59 -11.25 2.23
N ALA A 116 -1.72 -12.25 3.12
CA ALA A 116 -0.57 -12.86 3.79
C ALA A 116 0.39 -13.48 2.77
N SER A 117 -0.11 -14.30 1.84
CA SER A 117 0.72 -14.95 0.83
C SER A 117 1.37 -13.93 -0.12
N ALA A 118 0.65 -12.87 -0.51
CA ALA A 118 1.22 -11.77 -1.28
C ALA A 118 2.41 -11.10 -0.55
N PHE A 119 2.29 -10.87 0.75
CA PHE A 119 3.38 -10.30 1.55
C PHE A 119 4.56 -11.24 1.68
N GLU A 120 4.35 -12.54 1.87
CA GLU A 120 5.45 -13.52 1.91
C GLU A 120 6.24 -13.55 0.60
N LYS A 121 5.53 -13.64 -0.53
CA LYS A 121 6.14 -13.56 -1.86
C LYS A 121 6.88 -12.22 -2.06
N ALA A 122 6.33 -11.12 -1.53
CA ALA A 122 6.96 -9.81 -1.62
C ALA A 122 8.26 -9.72 -0.81
N ILE A 123 8.30 -10.30 0.40
CA ILE A 123 9.51 -10.39 1.25
C ILE A 123 10.64 -11.14 0.52
N GLU A 124 10.30 -12.19 -0.22
CA GLU A 124 11.26 -13.02 -0.97
C GLU A 124 11.65 -12.42 -2.34
N SER A 125 10.95 -11.38 -2.79
CA SER A 125 11.18 -10.76 -4.09
C SER A 125 12.31 -9.72 -4.06
N ALA A 126 12.78 -9.32 -5.25
CA ALA A 126 13.67 -8.18 -5.38
C ALA A 126 13.03 -6.93 -4.75
N ARG A 127 13.83 -6.05 -4.16
CA ARG A 127 13.34 -4.77 -3.63
C ARG A 127 13.58 -3.63 -4.59
N ILE A 128 12.64 -2.69 -4.65
CA ILE A 128 12.86 -1.41 -5.28
C ILE A 128 13.59 -0.52 -4.27
N SER A 129 14.61 0.20 -4.74
CA SER A 129 15.28 1.20 -3.91
C SER A 129 14.37 2.42 -3.79
N HIS A 130 13.92 2.68 -2.57
CA HIS A 130 13.13 3.84 -2.23
C HIS A 130 13.99 4.86 -1.48
N ASN A 131 13.69 6.15 -1.66
CA ASN A 131 14.25 7.16 -0.76
C ASN A 131 13.37 7.26 0.50
N ALA A 132 13.95 7.72 1.60
CA ALA A 132 13.25 7.79 2.89
C ALA A 132 12.01 8.72 2.90
N ARG A 133 11.77 9.53 1.86
CA ARG A 133 10.58 10.40 1.76
C ARG A 133 9.39 9.71 1.11
N THR A 134 9.63 8.72 0.24
CA THR A 134 8.56 7.99 -0.45
C THR A 134 8.30 6.63 0.16
N ASP A 135 9.14 6.19 1.10
CA ASP A 135 9.11 4.84 1.66
C ASP A 135 7.72 4.41 2.16
N HIS A 136 7.06 5.29 2.91
CA HIS A 136 5.73 5.07 3.50
C HIS A 136 4.59 4.94 2.48
N LEU A 137 4.84 5.24 1.20
CA LEU A 137 3.85 5.10 0.11
C LEU A 137 3.82 3.69 -0.46
N TRP A 138 4.92 2.94 -0.31
CA TRP A 138 5.08 1.60 -0.89
C TRP A 138 4.61 0.51 0.05
N MET A 139 4.29 -0.66 -0.50
CA MET A 139 3.67 -1.75 0.24
C MET A 139 4.63 -2.42 1.23
N ILE A 140 5.87 -2.63 0.79
CA ILE A 140 6.92 -3.36 1.54
C ILE A 140 7.87 -2.40 2.27
N GLY A 141 7.95 -1.14 1.83
CA GLY A 141 8.96 -0.19 2.29
C GLY A 141 10.40 -0.65 2.04
N SER A 142 11.36 0.17 2.43
CA SER A 142 12.81 -0.12 2.37
C SER A 142 13.32 -0.76 3.65
N GLY A 143 12.52 -0.78 4.72
CA GLY A 143 12.92 -1.19 6.08
C GLY A 143 13.76 -0.14 6.81
N ILE A 144 13.90 1.06 6.25
CA ILE A 144 14.68 2.17 6.85
C ILE A 144 13.76 3.17 7.57
N ASP A 145 12.51 3.33 7.12
CA ASP A 145 11.55 4.23 7.76
C ASP A 145 10.80 3.54 8.91
N SER A 146 10.79 4.17 10.08
CA SER A 146 10.14 3.66 11.30
C SER A 146 8.62 3.83 11.31
N VAL A 147 8.03 4.01 10.13
CA VAL A 147 6.59 4.27 9.92
C VAL A 147 5.88 3.02 9.42
N GLN A 148 6.63 2.10 8.79
CA GLN A 148 6.08 0.84 8.33
C GLN A 148 6.28 -0.24 9.40
N PRO A 149 5.23 -1.04 9.71
CA PRO A 149 5.39 -2.21 10.56
C PRO A 149 6.25 -3.25 9.86
N GLU A 150 6.92 -4.09 10.65
CA GLU A 150 7.68 -5.21 10.13
C GLU A 150 6.78 -6.16 9.32
N MET A 151 7.22 -6.51 8.11
CA MET A 151 6.42 -7.30 7.19
C MET A 151 6.04 -8.67 7.75
N ARG A 152 6.93 -9.30 8.53
CA ARG A 152 6.67 -10.58 9.16
C ARG A 152 5.55 -10.48 10.21
N GLU A 153 5.56 -9.43 11.03
CA GLU A 153 4.50 -9.20 12.02
C GLU A 153 3.13 -9.03 11.35
N ARG A 154 3.09 -8.37 10.19
CA ARG A 154 1.87 -8.20 9.39
C ARG A 154 1.37 -9.53 8.82
N VAL A 155 2.28 -10.38 8.33
CA VAL A 155 1.94 -11.74 7.86
C VAL A 155 1.36 -12.58 8.99
N ASP A 156 1.99 -12.56 10.17
CA ASP A 156 1.54 -13.33 11.32
C ASP A 156 0.17 -12.85 11.80
N ALA A 157 -0.04 -11.54 11.91
CA ALA A 157 -1.35 -10.97 12.28
C ALA A 157 -2.47 -11.36 11.29
N LEU A 158 -2.17 -11.46 9.99
CA LEU A 158 -3.15 -11.89 8.98
C LEU A 158 -3.49 -13.37 9.06
N ARG A 159 -2.61 -14.20 9.61
CA ARG A 159 -2.84 -15.65 9.81
C ARG A 159 -3.69 -15.95 11.05
N GLU A 160 -3.76 -15.01 11.97
CA GLU A 160 -4.59 -15.11 13.18
C GLU A 160 -6.06 -14.71 12.97
N LEU A 161 -6.40 -14.18 11.78
CA LEU A 161 -7.77 -13.83 11.36
C LEU A 161 -8.54 -15.05 10.83
#